data_AF-A0A3M6VSN4-F1
#
_entry.id   AF-A0A3M6VSN4-F1
#
_cell.length_a   1.000
_cell.length_b   1.000
_cell.length_c   1.000
_cell.angle_alpha   90.00
_cell.angle_beta   90.00
_cell.angle_gamma   90.00
#
_symmetry.space_group_name_H-M   'P 1'
#
loop_
_entity.id
_entity.type
_entity.pdbx_description
1 polymer ?
#
loop_
_entity_poly.entity_id
_entity_poly.type
_entity_poly.pdbx_seq_one_letter_code
_entity_poly.pdbx_strand_id
1 'polypeptide(L)'
;MNGFQSGVQVFIPAALNRPTHTLYSICMLVQPTNQEWTVNRRYSQFLQLRKDIQHKLVSRGVSCANCASFSLAISKFRFPGKSLLRTNSVVRRRVSSLQDFLKLLVERVYNDVPKCGICGEEVKDIMRSFFIRGAQPMNGSILSKIYKSLSLDSYVVVDQPVMPVVESLPPISPSLAGRELFSASKSSSKPIFTHSQVSGGKSIFSGSKVMLSTTSGYASTQPTESEDPIRDYSDSDDDGYGKKYDDQYCYDEGIPLEDAMKQVVLPEGARLTCEEVVVRLTSMWATFDLEEALSSLPPDRLSQKAHFAIDEKEYAF
;
A
#
# COMPACT_ATOMS: atom_id res chain seq x y z
N MET A 1 -21.23 23.08 3.91
CA MET A 1 -21.45 21.62 3.96
C MET A 1 -20.29 21.04 4.76
N ASN A 2 -20.53 20.67 6.01
CA ASN A 2 -19.50 20.06 6.86
C ASN A 2 -19.23 18.66 6.29
N GLY A 3 -18.02 18.45 5.79
CA GLY A 3 -17.63 17.16 5.23
C GLY A 3 -17.43 16.16 6.36
N PHE A 4 -18.28 15.14 6.42
CA PHE A 4 -18.06 13.98 7.28
C PHE A 4 -16.75 13.31 6.85
N GLN A 5 -15.71 13.38 7.68
CA GLN A 5 -14.51 12.59 7.45
C GLN A 5 -14.62 11.28 8.23
N SER A 6 -14.40 10.18 7.52
CA SER A 6 -14.19 8.87 8.13
C SER A 6 -13.07 8.98 9.18
N GLY A 7 -13.19 8.25 10.29
CA GLY A 7 -12.09 8.05 11.23
C GLY A 7 -10.84 7.41 10.59
N VAL A 8 -10.94 6.92 9.35
CA VAL A 8 -9.82 6.47 8.53
C VAL A 8 -9.43 7.55 7.53
N GLN A 9 -8.18 7.98 7.56
CA GLN A 9 -7.60 8.92 6.62
C GLN A 9 -6.56 8.21 5.74
N VAL A 10 -6.49 8.63 4.47
CA VAL A 10 -5.57 8.05 3.49
C VAL A 10 -4.96 9.14 2.61
N PHE A 11 -3.64 9.04 2.39
CA PHE A 11 -2.89 9.96 1.55
C PHE A 11 -1.74 9.25 0.83
N ILE A 12 -1.32 9.79 -0.32
CA ILE A 12 -0.18 9.29 -1.10
C ILE A 12 0.91 10.36 -1.07
N PRO A 13 1.78 10.36 -0.05
CA PRO A 13 2.76 11.42 0.17
C PRO A 13 3.96 11.37 -0.78
N ALA A 14 4.24 10.22 -1.40
CA ALA A 14 5.34 10.06 -2.34
C ALA A 14 5.10 8.85 -3.26
N ALA A 15 5.83 8.83 -4.37
CA ALA A 15 5.97 7.67 -5.23
C ALA A 15 7.45 7.47 -5.59
N LEU A 16 7.88 6.24 -5.83
CA LEU A 16 9.21 5.90 -6.32
C LEU A 16 9.09 5.46 -7.77
N ASN A 17 9.71 6.21 -8.69
CA ASN A 17 9.70 5.87 -10.11
C ASN A 17 10.88 4.96 -10.44
N ARG A 18 10.61 3.66 -10.68
CA ARG A 18 11.61 2.67 -11.09
C ARG A 18 11.49 2.36 -12.58
N PRO A 19 12.55 1.82 -13.22
CA PRO A 19 12.52 1.48 -14.65
C PRO A 19 11.36 0.56 -15.03
N THR A 20 11.07 -0.44 -14.19
CA THR A 20 10.04 -1.45 -14.47
C THR A 20 8.65 -1.04 -14.01
N HIS A 21 8.53 -0.25 -12.93
CA HIS A 21 7.26 0.13 -12.32
C HIS A 21 7.37 1.38 -11.43
N THR A 22 6.23 1.96 -11.10
CA THR A 22 6.15 3.03 -10.09
C THR A 22 5.53 2.45 -8.83
N LEU A 23 6.19 2.62 -7.69
CA LEU A 23 5.65 2.32 -6.36
C LEU A 23 5.03 3.58 -5.78
N TYR A 24 3.81 3.49 -5.27
CA TYR A 24 3.12 4.57 -4.58
C TYR A 24 3.13 4.24 -3.10
N SER A 25 3.73 5.12 -2.30
CA SER A 25 3.69 5.05 -0.84
C SER A 25 2.34 5.59 -0.39
N ILE A 26 1.55 4.76 0.28
CA ILE A 26 0.23 5.10 0.81
C ILE A 26 0.37 5.16 2.32
N CYS A 27 0.05 6.31 2.92
CA CYS A 27 -0.02 6.44 4.36
C CYS A 27 -1.48 6.40 4.82
N MET A 28 -1.69 5.68 5.92
CA MET A 28 -2.98 5.49 6.58
C MET A 28 -2.88 6.02 8.00
N LEU A 29 -3.90 6.77 8.43
CA LEU A 29 -4.07 7.19 9.82
C LEU A 29 -5.48 6.80 10.29
N VAL A 30 -5.58 6.08 11.40
CA VAL A 30 -6.87 5.59 11.92
C VAL A 30 -7.14 6.12 13.32
N GLN A 31 -8.21 6.91 13.44
CA GLN A 31 -8.82 7.35 14.68
C GLN A 31 -9.94 6.38 15.12
N PRO A 32 -10.18 6.25 16.44
CA PRO A 32 -9.49 6.91 17.56
C PRO A 32 -8.17 6.23 17.96
N THR A 33 -7.76 5.16 17.27
CA THR A 33 -6.59 4.35 17.67
C THR A 33 -5.24 5.05 17.51
N ASN A 34 -5.21 6.19 16.80
CA ASN A 34 -4.02 6.93 16.39
C ASN A 34 -2.91 6.01 15.86
N GLN A 35 -3.30 4.97 15.10
CA GLN A 35 -2.34 4.11 14.41
C GLN A 35 -2.08 4.70 13.04
N GLU A 36 -0.80 4.84 12.73
CA GLU A 36 -0.28 5.36 11.47
C GLU A 36 0.69 4.36 10.86
N TRP A 37 0.56 4.12 9.56
CA TRP A 37 1.48 3.24 8.85
C TRP A 37 1.51 3.56 7.36
N THR A 38 2.58 3.11 6.72
CA THR A 38 2.73 3.18 5.27
C THR A 38 2.65 1.79 4.64
N VAL A 39 2.07 1.71 3.43
CA VAL A 39 2.17 0.54 2.55
C VAL A 39 2.53 0.99 1.13
N ASN A 40 3.28 0.16 0.40
CA ASN A 40 3.67 0.45 -0.97
C ASN A 40 2.84 -0.35 -1.96
N ARG A 41 2.35 0.29 -3.01
CA ARG A 41 1.53 -0.36 -4.05
C ARG A 41 1.93 0.09 -5.43
N ARG A 42 1.93 -0.82 -6.40
CA ARG A 42 2.08 -0.50 -7.84
C ARG A 42 0.73 -0.16 -8.47
N TYR A 43 0.73 0.63 -9.55
CA TYR A 43 -0.50 1.03 -10.26
C TYR A 43 -1.44 -0.14 -10.61
N SER A 44 -0.90 -1.27 -11.07
CA SER A 44 -1.70 -2.44 -11.45
C SER A 44 -2.50 -3.02 -10.27
N GLN A 45 -2.08 -2.81 -9.04
CA GLN A 45 -2.80 -3.26 -7.85
C GLN A 45 -3.98 -2.37 -7.50
N PHE A 46 -3.87 -1.06 -7.73
CA PHE A 46 -5.04 -0.19 -7.61
C PHE A 46 -6.11 -0.57 -8.64
N LEU A 47 -5.67 -0.92 -9.86
CA LEU A 47 -6.57 -1.42 -10.90
C LEU A 47 -7.21 -2.75 -10.48
N GLN A 48 -6.44 -3.66 -9.89
CA GLN A 48 -6.96 -4.93 -9.36
C GLN A 48 -7.95 -4.70 -8.22
N LEU A 49 -7.64 -3.82 -7.27
CA LEU A 49 -8.53 -3.43 -6.17
C LEU A 49 -9.87 -2.92 -6.71
N ARG A 50 -9.84 -2.02 -7.71
CA ARG A 50 -11.05 -1.52 -8.37
C ARG A 50 -11.88 -2.66 -8.95
N LYS A 51 -11.25 -3.57 -9.69
CA LYS A 51 -11.94 -4.72 -10.32
C LYS A 51 -12.53 -5.67 -9.29
N ASP A 52 -11.76 -6.03 -8.26
CA ASP A 52 -12.18 -6.98 -7.23
C ASP A 52 -13.38 -6.44 -6.45
N ILE A 53 -13.37 -5.14 -6.10
CA ILE A 53 -14.52 -4.48 -5.45
C ILE A 53 -15.72 -4.40 -6.41
N GLN A 54 -15.53 -3.99 -7.66
CA GLN A 54 -16.63 -3.93 -8.65
C GLN A 54 -17.30 -5.29 -8.83
N HIS A 55 -16.51 -6.35 -8.98
CA HIS A 55 -17.01 -7.71 -9.12
C HIS A 55 -17.87 -8.13 -7.93
N LYS A 56 -17.38 -7.88 -6.70
CA LYS A 56 -18.15 -8.15 -5.47
C LYS A 56 -19.42 -7.33 -5.37
N LEU A 57 -19.42 -6.07 -5.76
CA LEU A 57 -20.62 -5.24 -5.69
C LEU A 57 -21.68 -5.63 -6.72
N VAL A 58 -21.27 -6.11 -7.90
CA VAL A 58 -22.18 -6.55 -8.96
C VAL A 58 -22.83 -7.90 -8.64
N SER A 59 -22.17 -8.78 -7.89
CA SER A 59 -22.71 -10.11 -7.55
C SER A 59 -24.05 -10.07 -6.79
N ARG A 60 -24.31 -9.02 -6.00
CA ARG A 60 -25.62 -8.81 -5.33
C ARG A 60 -26.65 -8.06 -6.17
N GLY A 61 -26.26 -7.51 -7.30
CA GLY A 61 -27.13 -6.72 -8.18
C GLY A 61 -27.90 -5.60 -7.48
N VAL A 62 -29.14 -5.39 -7.94
CA VAL A 62 -30.06 -4.30 -7.54
C VAL A 62 -30.66 -4.48 -6.14
N SER A 63 -30.41 -5.61 -5.47
CA SER A 63 -31.06 -5.97 -4.20
C SER A 63 -30.63 -5.10 -3.00
N CYS A 64 -29.48 -4.45 -3.09
CA CYS A 64 -28.97 -3.56 -2.06
C CYS A 64 -28.68 -2.18 -2.65
N ALA A 65 -29.43 -1.16 -2.21
CA ALA A 65 -29.24 0.22 -2.65
C ALA A 65 -27.81 0.73 -2.40
N ASN A 66 -27.18 0.33 -1.30
CA ASN A 66 -25.80 0.70 -0.99
C ASN A 66 -24.80 0.02 -1.95
N CYS A 67 -24.99 -1.26 -2.29
CA CYS A 67 -24.15 -1.93 -3.30
C CYS A 67 -24.28 -1.27 -4.68
N ALA A 68 -25.52 -0.98 -5.11
CA ALA A 68 -25.78 -0.32 -6.38
C ALA A 68 -25.16 1.09 -6.42
N SER A 69 -25.34 1.88 -5.36
CA SER A 69 -24.75 3.22 -5.22
C SER A 69 -23.22 3.17 -5.22
N PHE A 70 -22.62 2.21 -4.52
CA PHE A 70 -21.17 2.08 -4.45
C PHE A 70 -20.59 1.62 -5.80
N SER A 71 -21.23 0.63 -6.44
CA SER A 71 -20.83 0.16 -7.78
C SER A 71 -20.88 1.30 -8.80
N LEU A 72 -21.95 2.11 -8.77
CA LEU A 72 -22.09 3.29 -9.62
C LEU A 72 -21.02 4.35 -9.34
N ALA A 73 -20.65 4.57 -8.08
CA ALA A 73 -19.59 5.50 -7.72
C ALA A 73 -18.23 5.05 -8.28
N ILE A 74 -17.91 3.75 -8.17
CA ILE A 74 -16.65 3.21 -8.69
C ILE A 74 -16.63 3.18 -10.23
N SER A 75 -17.76 2.90 -10.88
CA SER A 75 -17.84 2.91 -12.35
C SER A 75 -17.68 4.31 -12.93
N LYS A 76 -18.29 5.32 -12.30
CA LYS A 76 -18.19 6.74 -12.69
C LYS A 76 -16.86 7.39 -12.32
N PHE A 77 -16.11 6.81 -11.38
CA PHE A 77 -14.80 7.35 -11.00
C PHE A 77 -13.85 7.42 -12.20
N ARG A 78 -13.28 8.60 -12.46
CA ARG A 78 -12.26 8.81 -13.50
C ARG A 78 -10.91 8.24 -13.06
N PHE A 79 -10.81 6.93 -13.16
CA PHE A 79 -9.58 6.23 -12.82
C PHE A 79 -8.46 6.59 -13.82
N PRO A 80 -7.24 6.89 -13.36
CA PRO A 80 -6.18 7.31 -14.25
C PRO A 80 -5.82 6.18 -15.22
N GLY A 81 -5.71 6.49 -16.51
CA GLY A 81 -5.44 5.49 -17.54
C GLY A 81 -4.03 4.89 -17.47
N LYS A 82 -3.85 3.76 -18.16
CA LYS A 82 -2.51 3.29 -18.54
C LYS A 82 -1.89 4.38 -19.44
N SER A 83 -0.63 4.68 -19.19
CA SER A 83 0.16 5.66 -19.94
C SER A 83 1.30 4.88 -20.54
N LEU A 84 1.60 5.14 -21.80
CA LEU A 84 2.77 4.58 -22.48
C LEU A 84 4.06 5.23 -21.97
N LEU A 85 3.98 6.45 -21.43
CA LEU A 85 5.11 7.20 -20.89
C LEU A 85 5.05 7.27 -19.35
N ARG A 86 6.21 7.15 -18.69
CA ARG A 86 6.38 7.23 -17.23
C ARG A 86 7.15 8.49 -16.82
N THR A 87 6.56 9.65 -17.09
CA THR A 87 7.10 10.94 -16.64
C THR A 87 6.67 11.28 -15.22
N ASN A 88 7.43 12.15 -14.55
CA ASN A 88 7.06 12.66 -13.22
C ASN A 88 5.70 13.37 -13.22
N SER A 89 5.34 14.05 -14.30
CA SER A 89 4.02 14.69 -14.45
C SER A 89 2.88 13.67 -14.50
N VAL A 90 3.07 12.54 -15.22
CA VAL A 90 2.11 11.43 -15.24
C VAL A 90 1.99 10.80 -13.85
N VAL A 91 3.11 10.59 -13.15
CA VAL A 91 3.12 10.03 -11.79
C VAL A 91 2.39 10.96 -10.82
N ARG A 92 2.64 12.27 -10.83
CA ARG A 92 1.92 13.24 -9.98
C ARG A 92 0.42 13.28 -10.24
N ARG A 93 0.01 13.31 -11.52
CA ARG A 93 -1.42 13.25 -11.89
C ARG A 93 -2.07 11.95 -11.36
N ARG A 94 -1.35 10.84 -11.44
CA ARG A 94 -1.79 9.55 -10.89
C ARG A 94 -1.87 9.60 -9.37
N VAL A 95 -0.88 10.16 -8.67
CA VAL A 95 -0.91 10.32 -7.20
C VAL A 95 -2.21 11.00 -6.77
N SER A 96 -2.58 12.13 -7.37
CA SER A 96 -3.84 12.81 -7.08
C SER A 96 -5.06 11.93 -7.35
N SER A 97 -5.14 11.34 -8.54
CA SER A 97 -6.30 10.53 -8.93
C SER A 97 -6.43 9.24 -8.12
N LEU A 98 -5.32 8.58 -7.78
CA LEU A 98 -5.31 7.37 -6.95
C LEU A 98 -5.64 7.69 -5.50
N GLN A 99 -5.17 8.83 -4.97
CA GLN A 99 -5.55 9.28 -3.63
C GLN A 99 -7.06 9.53 -3.55
N ASP A 100 -7.64 10.22 -4.52
CA ASP A 100 -9.09 10.49 -4.56
C ASP A 100 -9.89 9.18 -4.68
N PHE A 101 -9.37 8.20 -5.41
CA PHE A 101 -9.95 6.87 -5.47
C PHE A 101 -9.95 6.19 -4.09
N LEU A 102 -8.82 6.19 -3.38
CA LEU A 102 -8.74 5.60 -2.04
C LEU A 102 -9.64 6.31 -1.04
N LYS A 103 -9.73 7.64 -1.09
CA LYS A 103 -10.65 8.43 -0.25
C LYS A 103 -12.11 8.02 -0.49
N LEU A 104 -12.52 7.91 -1.76
CA LEU A 104 -13.87 7.42 -2.11
C LEU A 104 -14.13 6.03 -1.50
N LEU A 105 -13.18 5.10 -1.58
CA LEU A 105 -13.35 3.77 -1.02
C LEU A 105 -13.48 3.83 0.50
N VAL A 106 -12.57 4.54 1.16
CA VAL A 106 -12.52 4.70 2.62
C VAL A 106 -13.80 5.32 3.15
N GLU A 107 -14.28 6.41 2.55
CA GLU A 107 -15.52 7.10 2.93
C GLU A 107 -16.74 6.20 2.79
N ARG A 108 -16.75 5.26 1.85
CA ARG A 108 -17.89 4.35 1.61
C ARG A 108 -17.92 3.15 2.55
N VAL A 109 -16.75 2.67 2.97
CA VAL A 109 -16.61 1.46 3.78
C VAL A 109 -16.50 1.78 5.27
N TYR A 110 -15.67 2.73 5.65
CA TYR A 110 -15.35 3.05 7.04
C TYR A 110 -16.22 4.21 7.54
N ASN A 111 -17.52 3.98 7.63
CA ASN A 111 -18.51 4.92 8.16
C ASN A 111 -19.59 4.16 8.97
N ASP A 112 -20.44 4.88 9.69
CA ASP A 112 -21.47 4.28 10.56
C ASP A 112 -22.78 3.93 9.83
N VAL A 113 -22.84 4.09 8.50
CA VAL A 113 -24.03 3.72 7.72
C VAL A 113 -24.19 2.19 7.77
N PRO A 114 -25.40 1.66 8.03
CA PRO A 114 -25.67 0.23 7.98
C PRO A 114 -25.35 -0.36 6.60
N LYS A 115 -24.58 -1.43 6.58
CA LYS A 115 -24.13 -2.12 5.35
C LYS A 115 -24.58 -3.57 5.38
N CYS A 116 -24.73 -4.15 4.18
CA CYS A 116 -24.92 -5.59 4.08
C CYS A 116 -23.57 -6.32 4.16
N GLY A 117 -23.59 -7.66 4.26
CA GLY A 117 -22.37 -8.46 4.30
C GLY A 117 -21.41 -8.23 3.12
N ILE A 118 -21.92 -7.81 1.95
CA ILE A 118 -21.08 -7.54 0.77
C ILE A 118 -20.44 -6.15 0.83
N CYS A 119 -21.24 -5.08 0.81
CA CYS A 119 -20.70 -3.70 0.82
C CYS A 119 -20.11 -3.28 2.18
N GLY A 120 -20.35 -4.05 3.23
CA GLY A 120 -19.71 -3.95 4.54
C GLY A 120 -18.51 -4.87 4.60
N GLU A 121 -18.72 -6.11 5.06
CA GLU A 121 -17.62 -7.03 5.42
C GLU A 121 -16.76 -7.47 4.23
N GLU A 122 -17.33 -8.02 3.14
CA GLU A 122 -16.50 -8.56 2.05
C GLU A 122 -15.64 -7.49 1.36
N VAL A 123 -16.20 -6.30 1.11
CA VAL A 123 -15.43 -5.18 0.54
C VAL A 123 -14.41 -4.65 1.55
N LYS A 124 -14.76 -4.60 2.85
CA LYS A 124 -13.84 -4.22 3.92
C LYS A 124 -12.64 -5.17 3.98
N ASP A 125 -12.84 -6.48 3.83
CA ASP A 125 -11.76 -7.47 3.81
C ASP A 125 -10.81 -7.31 2.62
N ILE A 126 -11.37 -7.04 1.43
CA ILE A 126 -10.59 -6.71 0.23
C ILE A 126 -9.72 -5.48 0.47
N MET A 127 -10.32 -4.40 1.00
CA MET A 127 -9.61 -3.15 1.29
C MET A 127 -8.57 -3.33 2.39
N ARG A 128 -8.90 -4.06 3.46
CA ARG A 128 -8.00 -4.34 4.57
C ARG A 128 -6.74 -5.05 4.11
N SER A 129 -6.87 -6.03 3.23
CA SER A 129 -5.73 -6.71 2.60
C SER A 129 -4.86 -5.74 1.80
N PHE A 130 -5.48 -4.82 1.06
CA PHE A 130 -4.77 -3.80 0.30
C PHE A 130 -4.09 -2.75 1.19
N PHE A 131 -4.61 -2.42 2.37
CA PHE A 131 -4.04 -1.39 3.25
C PHE A 131 -3.08 -1.91 4.31
N ILE A 132 -3.10 -3.18 4.68
CA ILE A 132 -2.30 -3.69 5.81
C ILE A 132 -1.10 -4.52 5.35
N ARG A 133 -1.16 -5.19 4.21
CA ARG A 133 -0.07 -6.10 3.83
C ARG A 133 1.22 -5.32 3.50
N GLY A 134 2.33 -5.70 4.13
CA GLY A 134 3.57 -4.92 4.05
C GLY A 134 3.50 -3.60 4.82
N ALA A 135 2.62 -3.48 5.82
CA ALA A 135 2.51 -2.27 6.63
C ALA A 135 3.80 -2.01 7.40
N GLN A 136 4.28 -0.78 7.26
CA GLN A 136 5.41 -0.22 7.97
C GLN A 136 4.86 0.76 9.02
N PRO A 137 4.87 0.40 10.31
CA PRO A 137 4.37 1.28 11.36
C PRO A 137 5.14 2.59 11.43
N MET A 138 4.44 3.69 11.70
CA MET A 138 5.03 5.03 11.86
C MET A 138 4.74 5.57 13.26
N ASN A 139 5.56 6.50 13.76
CA ASN A 139 5.28 7.31 14.95
C ASN A 139 4.90 6.50 16.20
N GLY A 140 5.59 5.38 16.45
CA GLY A 140 5.32 4.51 17.60
C GLY A 140 4.10 3.59 17.45
N SER A 141 3.51 3.52 16.25
CA SER A 141 2.44 2.58 15.93
C SER A 141 2.92 1.13 16.05
N ILE A 142 2.00 0.25 16.42
CA ILE A 142 2.33 -1.16 16.71
C ILE A 142 1.61 -2.04 15.70
N LEU A 143 2.35 -2.93 15.06
CA LEU A 143 1.83 -3.79 13.99
C LEU A 143 0.59 -4.58 14.42
N SER A 144 0.58 -5.15 15.64
CA SER A 144 -0.58 -5.87 16.18
C SER A 144 -1.83 -5.00 16.38
N LYS A 145 -1.67 -3.70 16.62
CA LYS A 145 -2.77 -2.73 16.69
C LYS A 145 -3.23 -2.33 15.30
N ILE A 146 -2.30 -2.09 14.37
CA ILE A 146 -2.60 -1.81 12.95
C ILE A 146 -3.49 -2.90 12.34
N TYR A 147 -3.15 -4.18 12.57
CA TYR A 147 -3.97 -5.31 12.10
C TYR A 147 -5.41 -5.28 12.61
N LYS A 148 -5.68 -4.65 13.76
CA LYS A 148 -7.00 -4.52 14.36
C LYS A 148 -7.71 -3.20 14.01
N SER A 149 -6.96 -2.14 13.69
CA SER A 149 -7.51 -0.79 13.44
C SER A 149 -8.52 -0.74 12.30
N LEU A 150 -8.32 -1.52 11.22
CA LEU A 150 -9.28 -1.59 10.10
C LEU A 150 -10.39 -2.64 10.27
N SER A 151 -10.47 -3.28 11.44
CA SER A 151 -11.50 -4.27 11.80
C SER A 151 -12.51 -3.72 12.81
N LEU A 152 -12.45 -2.45 13.17
CA LEU A 152 -13.38 -1.83 14.11
C LEU A 152 -14.80 -1.79 13.55
N ASP A 153 -15.79 -1.92 14.44
CA ASP A 153 -17.21 -1.89 14.08
C ASP A 153 -17.68 -0.48 13.71
N SER A 154 -17.04 0.54 14.26
CA SER A 154 -17.35 1.96 14.01
C SER A 154 -16.06 2.79 13.95
N TYR A 155 -16.10 3.80 13.09
CA TYR A 155 -15.04 4.79 12.90
C TYR A 155 -15.66 6.14 13.20
N VAL A 156 -15.53 6.59 14.44
CA VAL A 156 -16.09 7.86 14.92
C VAL A 156 -15.86 8.94 13.88
N VAL A 157 -16.93 9.59 13.44
CA VAL A 157 -16.88 10.74 12.54
C VAL A 157 -16.00 11.81 13.20
N VAL A 158 -14.94 12.21 12.51
CA VAL A 158 -14.05 13.26 12.99
C VAL A 158 -14.58 14.59 12.45
N ASP A 159 -15.00 15.49 13.34
CA ASP A 159 -15.52 16.82 12.97
C ASP A 159 -14.43 17.80 12.49
N GLN A 160 -13.17 17.39 12.40
CA GLN A 160 -12.04 18.23 11.99
C GLN A 160 -11.08 17.54 11.01
N PRO A 161 -10.68 18.22 9.91
CA PRO A 161 -9.57 17.77 9.09
C PRO A 161 -8.27 17.91 9.89
N VAL A 162 -7.74 16.78 10.34
CA VAL A 162 -6.37 16.73 10.88
C VAL A 162 -5.43 16.92 9.69
N MET A 163 -4.94 18.14 9.51
CA MET A 163 -3.74 18.39 8.72
C MET A 163 -2.57 17.65 9.37
N PRO A 164 -1.64 17.04 8.61
CA PRO A 164 -0.42 16.50 9.18
C PRO A 164 0.26 17.58 10.01
N VAL A 165 0.48 17.28 11.30
CA VAL A 165 1.12 18.19 12.24
C VAL A 165 2.54 18.43 11.75
N VAL A 166 2.83 19.65 11.32
CA VAL A 166 4.21 20.14 11.23
C VAL A 166 4.64 20.36 12.67
N GLU A 167 5.51 19.49 13.17
CA GLU A 167 6.09 19.59 14.51
C GLU A 167 6.89 20.90 14.60
N SER A 168 6.38 21.86 15.37
CA SER A 168 7.11 23.07 15.70
C SER A 168 8.17 22.75 16.76
N LEU A 169 9.44 22.87 16.38
CA LEU A 169 10.62 22.72 17.24
C LEU A 169 10.46 23.47 18.58
N PRO A 170 10.82 22.86 19.73
CA PRO A 170 10.94 23.59 20.98
C PRO A 170 12.18 24.51 20.96
N PRO A 171 12.14 25.64 21.70
CA PRO A 171 13.21 26.63 21.69
C PRO A 171 14.48 26.09 22.35
N ILE A 172 15.60 26.33 21.68
CA ILE A 172 16.96 26.05 22.15
C ILE A 172 17.22 26.84 23.44
N SER A 173 17.73 26.16 24.47
CA SER A 173 18.46 26.80 25.57
C SER A 173 19.80 26.08 25.79
N PRO A 174 20.92 26.81 25.97
CA PRO A 174 22.27 26.22 26.01
C PRO A 174 22.77 25.98 27.44
N SER A 175 23.45 24.85 27.68
CA SER A 175 24.58 24.64 28.63
C SER A 175 24.73 23.12 28.84
N LEU A 176 25.74 22.42 28.32
CA LEU A 176 27.17 22.34 28.67
C LEU A 176 27.47 21.67 30.03
N ALA A 177 28.17 20.53 29.93
CA ALA A 177 29.02 19.83 30.91
C ALA A 177 28.44 18.61 31.65
N GLY A 178 29.09 17.45 31.47
CA GLY A 178 29.36 16.53 32.57
C GLY A 178 29.20 15.02 32.34
N ARG A 179 30.25 14.39 31.78
CA ARG A 179 30.86 13.10 32.17
C ARG A 179 29.98 11.85 32.46
N GLU A 180 30.27 10.81 31.66
CA GLU A 180 30.69 9.44 32.03
C GLU A 180 29.96 8.73 33.21
N LEU A 181 29.42 7.54 32.96
CA LEU A 181 30.02 6.28 33.45
C LEU A 181 29.21 5.04 33.04
N PHE A 182 29.97 4.02 32.67
CA PHE A 182 29.60 2.67 32.26
C PHE A 182 28.79 1.90 33.31
N SER A 183 27.90 1.01 32.85
CA SER A 183 27.80 -0.32 33.45
C SER A 183 27.24 -1.35 32.49
N ALA A 184 28.13 -2.26 32.11
CA ALA A 184 27.87 -3.49 31.39
C ALA A 184 27.30 -4.55 32.34
N SER A 185 26.45 -5.42 31.82
CA SER A 185 26.24 -6.75 32.38
C SER A 185 26.13 -7.75 31.23
N LYS A 186 27.24 -8.46 30.98
CA LYS A 186 27.30 -9.76 30.32
C LYS A 186 27.49 -10.80 31.42
N SER A 187 26.76 -11.91 31.36
CA SER A 187 27.17 -13.26 31.81
C SER A 187 25.95 -14.19 31.71
N SER A 188 26.00 -15.45 31.26
CA SER A 188 27.01 -16.29 30.60
C SER A 188 26.37 -17.68 30.37
N SER A 189 26.70 -18.34 29.24
CA SER A 189 26.97 -19.78 29.01
C SER A 189 26.12 -20.88 29.69
N LYS A 190 25.75 -22.05 29.12
CA LYS A 190 26.09 -22.83 27.89
C LYS A 190 25.18 -24.10 27.90
N PRO A 191 25.21 -24.97 26.84
CA PRO A 191 24.19 -25.99 26.55
C PRO A 191 24.51 -27.40 27.07
N ILE A 192 23.50 -28.29 27.09
CA ILE A 192 23.66 -29.75 27.25
C ILE A 192 22.81 -30.48 26.20
N PHE A 193 23.44 -31.47 25.58
CA PHE A 193 22.97 -32.42 24.57
C PHE A 193 22.41 -33.68 25.25
N THR A 194 21.32 -34.29 24.75
CA THR A 194 21.11 -35.76 24.77
C THR A 194 19.97 -36.23 23.82
N HIS A 195 20.38 -36.80 22.68
CA HIS A 195 20.02 -38.09 22.05
C HIS A 195 18.58 -38.71 22.06
N SER A 196 18.21 -39.24 20.86
CA SER A 196 17.34 -40.40 20.51
C SER A 196 15.80 -40.18 20.40
N GLN A 197 14.99 -40.81 19.52
CA GLN A 197 15.11 -41.92 18.57
C GLN A 197 14.13 -41.79 17.37
N VAL A 198 14.53 -42.43 16.28
CA VAL A 198 13.81 -43.08 15.15
C VAL A 198 12.34 -43.49 15.38
N SER A 199 11.47 -43.18 14.40
CA SER A 199 10.46 -44.07 13.77
C SER A 199 9.83 -43.28 12.60
N GLY A 200 9.75 -43.68 11.33
CA GLY A 200 9.49 -45.00 10.77
C GLY A 200 8.06 -45.02 10.20
N GLY A 201 7.83 -44.59 8.95
CA GLY A 201 6.51 -44.66 8.31
C GLY A 201 6.48 -44.26 6.84
N LYS A 202 6.29 -45.25 5.96
CA LYS A 202 6.13 -45.17 4.49
C LYS A 202 4.64 -45.05 4.11
N SER A 203 4.31 -44.37 3.00
CA SER A 203 3.28 -44.69 1.96
C SER A 203 3.12 -43.43 1.08
N ILE A 204 3.42 -43.36 -0.22
CA ILE A 204 2.92 -44.04 -1.45
C ILE A 204 1.40 -43.98 -1.61
N PHE A 205 0.94 -43.18 -2.58
CA PHE A 205 -0.18 -43.31 -3.54
C PHE A 205 -0.24 -41.92 -4.25
N SER A 206 0.09 -41.70 -5.53
CA SER A 206 -0.21 -42.35 -6.82
C SER A 206 -1.71 -42.47 -7.10
N GLY A 207 -2.20 -41.58 -7.98
CA GLY A 207 -3.58 -41.53 -8.43
C GLY A 207 -3.73 -40.66 -9.69
N SER A 208 -3.51 -41.27 -10.84
CA SER A 208 -3.71 -40.72 -12.18
C SER A 208 -5.19 -40.76 -12.61
N LYS A 209 -5.64 -39.75 -13.38
CA LYS A 209 -6.84 -39.79 -14.25
C LYS A 209 -6.69 -38.63 -15.24
N VAL A 210 -6.25 -38.80 -16.50
CA VAL A 210 -6.92 -39.38 -17.69
C VAL A 210 -8.37 -38.90 -17.85
N MET A 211 -8.57 -37.98 -18.81
CA MET A 211 -9.79 -37.80 -19.59
C MET A 211 -9.39 -37.48 -21.04
N LEU A 212 -10.00 -38.20 -21.98
CA LEU A 212 -9.83 -38.11 -23.43
C LEU A 212 -11.19 -37.77 -24.06
N SER A 213 -11.11 -37.07 -25.19
CA SER A 213 -12.00 -37.15 -26.37
C SER A 213 -13.15 -36.15 -26.62
N THR A 214 -12.97 -35.48 -27.78
CA THR A 214 -13.86 -35.39 -28.98
C THR A 214 -14.85 -34.23 -29.20
N THR A 215 -14.42 -33.31 -30.06
CA THR A 215 -14.91 -32.95 -31.43
C THR A 215 -16.37 -32.59 -31.76
N SER A 216 -16.47 -31.58 -32.65
CA SER A 216 -17.55 -31.12 -33.56
C SER A 216 -18.47 -30.02 -33.00
N GLY A 217 -18.75 -28.88 -33.65
CA GLY A 217 -18.47 -28.38 -35.00
C GLY A 217 -19.78 -28.01 -35.69
N TYR A 218 -20.13 -26.72 -35.81
CA TYR A 218 -20.97 -26.15 -36.88
C TYR A 218 -20.85 -24.60 -36.89
N ALA A 219 -20.78 -24.04 -38.09
CA ALA A 219 -20.54 -22.63 -38.41
C ALA A 219 -21.85 -21.85 -38.65
N SER A 220 -21.88 -20.53 -38.39
CA SER A 220 -22.29 -19.50 -39.38
C SER A 220 -22.23 -18.05 -38.83
N THR A 221 -21.38 -17.23 -39.48
CA THR A 221 -21.52 -15.83 -39.95
C THR A 221 -21.97 -14.64 -39.07
N GLN A 222 -21.06 -13.64 -39.06
CA GLN A 222 -21.18 -12.16 -39.07
C GLN A 222 -20.75 -11.35 -37.82
N PRO A 223 -20.16 -10.15 -38.03
CA PRO A 223 -19.10 -9.63 -37.18
C PRO A 223 -19.65 -8.61 -36.17
N THR A 224 -19.52 -8.93 -34.88
CA THR A 224 -19.68 -7.96 -33.80
C THR A 224 -18.35 -7.70 -33.14
N GLU A 225 -18.24 -6.46 -32.70
CA GLU A 225 -17.07 -5.73 -32.24
C GLU A 225 -16.25 -6.52 -31.21
N SER A 226 -14.93 -6.28 -31.25
CA SER A 226 -13.92 -6.96 -30.45
C SER A 226 -14.19 -6.86 -28.94
N GLU A 227 -14.91 -7.82 -28.40
CA GLU A 227 -14.91 -8.17 -26.99
C GLU A 227 -13.75 -9.17 -26.76
N ASP A 228 -12.77 -8.74 -25.95
CA ASP A 228 -11.70 -9.63 -25.48
C ASP A 228 -12.32 -10.86 -24.78
N PRO A 229 -11.83 -12.09 -25.02
CA PRO A 229 -12.42 -13.29 -24.45
C PRO A 229 -12.42 -13.25 -22.92
N ILE A 230 -13.61 -13.35 -22.33
CA ILE A 230 -13.84 -13.59 -20.91
C ILE A 230 -13.12 -14.88 -20.56
N ARG A 231 -11.96 -14.74 -19.94
CA ARG A 231 -11.16 -15.85 -19.44
C ARG A 231 -11.87 -16.39 -18.19
N ASP A 232 -12.42 -17.60 -18.29
CA ASP A 232 -12.98 -18.34 -17.17
C ASP A 232 -11.96 -18.40 -16.02
N TYR A 233 -12.26 -17.70 -14.93
CA TYR A 233 -11.54 -17.83 -13.68
C TYR A 233 -12.20 -18.97 -12.91
N SER A 234 -11.59 -20.15 -12.97
CA SER A 234 -11.95 -21.30 -12.17
C SER A 234 -11.95 -20.90 -10.68
N ASP A 235 -13.12 -20.98 -10.05
CA ASP A 235 -13.30 -20.94 -8.60
C ASP A 235 -12.50 -22.10 -7.99
N SER A 236 -11.31 -21.78 -7.47
CA SER A 236 -10.52 -22.66 -6.63
C SER A 236 -10.58 -22.05 -5.24
N ASP A 237 -11.24 -22.74 -4.31
CA ASP A 237 -11.46 -22.36 -2.90
C ASP A 237 -10.16 -22.35 -2.03
N ASP A 238 -9.01 -22.03 -2.64
CA ASP A 238 -7.79 -21.63 -1.93
C ASP A 238 -7.86 -20.11 -1.84
N ASP A 239 -7.77 -19.52 -0.65
CA ASP A 239 -7.85 -18.07 -0.41
C ASP A 239 -6.61 -17.34 -0.94
N GLY A 240 -6.41 -17.41 -2.27
CA GLY A 240 -5.31 -16.85 -3.04
C GLY A 240 -5.18 -15.33 -2.97
N TYR A 241 -6.05 -14.65 -2.21
CA TYR A 241 -5.84 -13.27 -1.80
C TYR A 241 -4.60 -13.12 -0.89
N GLY A 242 -4.27 -14.16 -0.11
CA GLY A 242 -3.08 -14.25 0.72
C GLY A 242 -1.75 -14.23 -0.04
N LYS A 243 -1.74 -14.36 -1.38
CA LYS A 243 -0.53 -14.31 -2.23
C LYS A 243 -0.42 -13.05 -3.11
N LYS A 244 -1.44 -12.18 -3.17
CA LYS A 244 -1.53 -11.09 -4.18
C LYS A 244 -0.66 -9.84 -3.95
N TYR A 245 -0.15 -9.59 -2.74
CA TYR A 245 0.54 -8.33 -2.42
C TYR A 245 1.80 -8.60 -1.60
N ASP A 246 2.99 -8.68 -2.19
CA ASP A 246 4.22 -8.85 -1.39
C ASP A 246 4.48 -7.65 -0.44
N ASP A 247 5.53 -7.71 0.37
CA ASP A 247 6.03 -6.58 1.19
C ASP A 247 6.33 -5.32 0.36
N GLN A 248 6.59 -5.49 -0.94
CA GLN A 248 6.61 -4.48 -2.00
C GLN A 248 7.59 -3.34 -1.77
N TYR A 249 8.73 -3.68 -1.20
CA TYR A 249 9.92 -2.89 -1.43
C TYR A 249 10.39 -3.03 -2.87
N CYS A 250 11.09 -2.00 -3.34
CA CYS A 250 12.00 -2.14 -4.46
C CYS A 250 13.24 -2.92 -3.99
N TYR A 251 13.63 -3.92 -4.77
CA TYR A 251 14.82 -4.75 -4.56
C TYR A 251 15.85 -4.58 -5.69
N ASP A 252 15.67 -3.56 -6.53
CA ASP A 252 16.65 -3.25 -7.56
C ASP A 252 17.98 -2.87 -6.90
N GLU A 253 19.08 -3.09 -7.61
CA GLU A 253 20.41 -2.72 -7.13
C GLU A 253 20.50 -1.23 -6.77
N GLY A 254 21.10 -0.96 -5.61
CA GLY A 254 21.27 0.38 -5.09
C GLY A 254 22.09 1.24 -6.04
N ILE A 255 21.65 2.49 -6.19
CA ILE A 255 22.41 3.55 -6.87
C ILE A 255 22.89 4.56 -5.82
N PRO A 256 23.77 5.51 -6.15
CA PRO A 256 24.16 6.56 -5.20
C PRO A 256 22.93 7.26 -4.59
N LEU A 257 22.97 7.54 -3.29
CA LEU A 257 21.82 8.08 -2.55
C LEU A 257 21.22 9.34 -3.20
N GLU A 258 22.07 10.26 -3.68
CA GLU A 258 21.60 11.47 -4.34
C GLU A 258 20.80 11.19 -5.62
N ASP A 259 21.17 10.15 -6.37
CA ASP A 259 20.46 9.75 -7.58
C ASP A 259 19.17 8.98 -7.24
N ALA A 260 19.18 8.21 -6.15
CA ALA A 260 17.99 7.55 -5.64
C ALA A 260 16.95 8.55 -5.14
N MET A 261 17.36 9.61 -4.42
CA MET A 261 16.48 10.68 -3.96
C MET A 261 15.78 11.39 -5.12
N LYS A 262 16.46 11.57 -6.27
CA LYS A 262 15.85 12.16 -7.49
C LYS A 262 14.72 11.31 -8.08
N GLN A 263 14.68 10.01 -7.79
CA GLN A 263 13.62 9.10 -8.26
C GLN A 263 12.37 9.12 -7.38
N VAL A 264 12.44 9.79 -6.22
CA VAL A 264 11.28 10.03 -5.36
C VAL A 264 10.45 11.18 -5.94
N VAL A 265 9.26 10.84 -6.42
CA VAL A 265 8.28 11.78 -6.95
C VAL A 265 7.36 12.25 -5.84
N LEU A 266 7.40 13.54 -5.56
CA LEU A 266 6.54 14.18 -4.56
C LEU A 266 5.28 14.79 -5.22
N PRO A 267 4.15 14.89 -4.48
CA PRO A 267 2.99 15.65 -4.89
C PRO A 267 3.33 17.10 -5.25
N GLU A 268 2.55 17.68 -6.14
CA GLU A 268 2.74 19.07 -6.56
C GLU A 268 2.58 20.03 -5.37
N GLY A 269 3.52 20.98 -5.23
CA GLY A 269 3.53 21.94 -4.13
C GLY A 269 4.10 21.43 -2.79
N ALA A 270 4.46 20.14 -2.68
CA ALA A 270 5.11 19.60 -1.49
C ALA A 270 6.47 20.27 -1.24
N ARG A 271 6.71 20.69 0.00
CA ARG A 271 7.98 21.28 0.44
C ARG A 271 8.55 20.39 1.54
N LEU A 272 9.37 19.43 1.14
CA LEU A 272 10.01 18.50 2.06
C LEU A 272 11.50 18.83 2.25
N THR A 273 12.03 18.48 3.40
CA THR A 273 13.47 18.48 3.68
C THR A 273 14.15 17.27 3.04
N CYS A 274 15.48 17.28 2.94
CA CYS A 274 16.22 16.11 2.43
C CYS A 274 16.01 14.88 3.32
N GLU A 275 15.97 15.08 4.65
CA GLU A 275 15.65 14.04 5.63
C GLU A 275 14.30 13.38 5.34
N GLU A 276 13.24 14.18 5.16
CA GLU A 276 11.91 13.66 4.86
C GLU A 276 11.89 12.86 3.56
N VAL A 277 12.66 13.26 2.55
CA VAL A 277 12.79 12.53 1.28
C VAL A 277 13.51 11.20 1.48
N VAL A 278 14.58 11.17 2.29
CA VAL A 278 15.28 9.92 2.64
C VAL A 278 14.34 8.97 3.38
N VAL A 279 13.55 9.46 4.34
CA VAL A 279 12.53 8.68 5.04
C VAL A 279 11.52 8.06 4.05
N ARG A 280 11.11 8.79 3.01
CA ARG A 280 10.23 8.22 1.95
C ARG A 280 10.95 7.22 1.07
N LEU A 281 12.22 7.45 0.76
CA LEU A 281 13.01 6.57 -0.08
C LEU A 281 13.19 5.20 0.59
N THR A 282 13.64 5.19 1.84
CA THR A 282 13.95 3.98 2.61
C THR A 282 12.69 3.18 2.95
N SER A 283 11.53 3.85 3.03
CA SER A 283 10.24 3.15 3.14
C SER A 283 9.83 2.42 1.87
N MET A 284 10.35 2.79 0.69
CA MET A 284 10.00 2.19 -0.60
C MET A 284 11.08 1.28 -1.17
N TRP A 285 12.35 1.42 -0.78
CA TRP A 285 13.47 0.74 -1.41
C TRP A 285 14.37 0.06 -0.37
N ALA A 286 14.35 -1.28 -0.36
CA ALA A 286 14.99 -2.11 0.66
C ALA A 286 16.53 -1.99 0.71
N THR A 287 17.16 -1.50 -0.35
CA THR A 287 18.62 -1.32 -0.39
C THR A 287 19.11 -0.18 0.49
N PHE A 288 18.24 0.79 0.83
CA PHE A 288 18.61 1.92 1.65
C PHE A 288 18.17 1.71 3.09
N ASP A 289 19.13 1.59 4.00
CA ASP A 289 18.89 1.70 5.44
C ASP A 289 18.72 3.18 5.83
N LEU A 290 17.77 3.47 6.73
CA LEU A 290 17.45 4.84 7.11
C LEU A 290 18.61 5.51 7.86
N GLU A 291 19.19 4.83 8.84
CA GLU A 291 20.24 5.40 9.69
C GLU A 291 21.53 5.60 8.89
N GLU A 292 21.88 4.64 8.03
CA GLU A 292 23.01 4.76 7.10
C GLU A 292 22.82 5.90 6.10
N ALA A 293 21.64 5.98 5.48
CA ALA A 293 21.35 7.03 4.49
C ALA A 293 21.39 8.43 5.11
N LEU A 294 20.80 8.62 6.29
CA LEU A 294 20.84 9.90 7.00
C LEU A 294 22.27 10.28 7.42
N SER A 295 23.06 9.30 7.89
CA SER A 295 24.46 9.53 8.30
C SER A 295 25.39 9.86 7.13
N SER A 296 25.03 9.45 5.91
CA SER A 296 25.80 9.75 4.70
C SER A 296 25.63 11.20 4.20
N LEU A 297 24.61 11.91 4.68
CA LEU A 297 24.35 13.29 4.31
C LEU A 297 24.98 14.26 5.32
N PRO A 298 25.55 15.39 4.87
CA PRO A 298 26.00 16.44 5.77
C PRO A 298 24.83 16.96 6.64
N PRO A 299 25.04 17.25 7.94
CA PRO A 299 23.96 17.72 8.83
C PRO A 299 23.22 18.95 8.28
N ASP A 300 23.96 19.88 7.67
CA ASP A 300 23.40 21.08 7.06
C ASP A 300 22.47 20.79 5.88
N ARG A 301 22.64 19.64 5.21
CA ARG A 301 21.81 19.20 4.08
C ARG A 301 20.49 18.58 4.55
N LEU A 302 20.45 17.97 5.74
CA LEU A 302 19.25 17.29 6.24
C LEU A 302 18.07 18.25 6.37
N SER A 303 18.31 19.42 6.98
CA SER A 303 17.28 20.46 7.17
C SER A 303 17.06 21.35 5.94
N GLN A 304 17.87 21.21 4.89
CA GLN A 304 17.67 21.96 3.66
C GLN A 304 16.44 21.45 2.92
N LYS A 305 15.70 22.39 2.33
CA LYS A 305 14.63 22.05 1.40
C LYS A 305 15.20 21.23 0.25
N ALA A 306 14.57 20.11 -0.01
CA ALA A 306 14.97 19.21 -1.07
C ALA A 306 14.68 19.86 -2.43
N HIS A 307 15.67 20.55 -2.98
CA HIS A 307 15.62 21.11 -4.32
C HIS A 307 16.18 20.08 -5.30
N PHE A 308 15.40 19.04 -5.60
CA PHE A 308 15.65 18.27 -6.80
C PHE A 308 15.09 19.09 -7.95
N ALA A 309 15.94 19.40 -8.95
CA ALA A 309 15.44 19.91 -10.21
C ALA A 309 14.25 19.01 -10.60
N ILE A 310 13.08 19.61 -10.82
CA ILE A 310 11.95 18.89 -11.37
C ILE A 310 12.44 18.44 -12.73
N ASP A 311 13.00 17.23 -12.79
CA ASP A 311 13.44 16.67 -14.04
C ASP A 311 12.12 16.31 -14.74
N GLU A 312 11.66 17.25 -15.56
CA GLU A 312 10.61 17.03 -16.54
C GLU A 312 11.08 16.06 -17.63
N LYS A 313 12.37 15.67 -17.60
CA LYS A 313 12.93 14.66 -18.49
C LYS A 313 12.01 13.45 -18.52
N GLU A 314 11.54 13.20 -19.73
CA GLU A 314 10.94 11.95 -20.12
C GLU A 314 11.91 10.83 -19.81
N TYR A 315 11.55 9.99 -18.85
CA TYR A 315 12.04 8.62 -18.84
C TYR A 315 11.23 7.87 -19.91
N ALA A 316 11.64 8.03 -21.17
CA ALA A 316 11.25 7.14 -22.25
C ALA A 316 12.06 5.86 -22.07
N PHE A 317 11.37 4.77 -21.75
CA PHE A 317 11.91 3.42 -21.78
C PHE A 317 11.08 2.60 -22.77
#